data_AF-A0A0L6JMP6-F1
#
_entry.id   AF-A0A0L6JMP6-F1
#
_cell.length_a   1.000
_cell.length_b   1.000
_cell.length_c   1.000
_cell.angle_alpha   90.00
_cell.angle_beta   90.00
_cell.angle_gamma   90.00
#
_symmetry.space_group_name_H-M   'P 1'
#
loop_
_entity.id
_entity.type
_entity.pdbx_description
1 polymer ?
#
loop_
_entity_poly.entity_id
_entity_poly.type
_entity_poly.pdbx_seq_one_letter_code
_entity_poly.pdbx_strand_id
1 'polypeptide(L)'
;MNCKIIGVITLFLFFFTGCSYSRDFEMYIKPPRLTDSKQQIKKLIKDNLSLDNILINPVSGENQRSIQYIDLNGDKNDEAVVFYKKDMDGLYDLSIGCMILKQNASRWYKYDTINLYGTSFIKILFSDFDNDGNKEIILFYNIEGSTIKNIAVYKDDGAKYNELMTGTYVGFVLDDIYGDSKLELAVFNEFDFSSPLLKCSLYKFQDNKLDKTDEISFKETTYNFNVNIVPEHKSNKKKLLSVNGGSTMIEVVNNKLLIYGK
;
A
#
# COMPACT_ATOMS: atom_id res chain seq x y z
N MET A 1 39.06 3.60 -78.38
CA MET A 1 38.97 3.98 -76.97
C MET A 1 37.70 3.43 -76.30
N ASN A 2 37.20 2.23 -76.70
CA ASN A 2 35.87 1.75 -76.27
C ASN A 2 35.89 0.36 -75.58
N CYS A 3 37.00 -0.39 -75.56
CA CYS A 3 37.03 -1.72 -74.92
C CYS A 3 37.42 -1.72 -73.43
N LYS A 4 38.03 -0.64 -72.89
CA LYS A 4 38.40 -0.58 -71.47
C LYS A 4 37.26 -0.12 -70.55
N ILE A 5 36.28 0.62 -71.09
CA ILE A 5 35.12 1.10 -70.31
C ILE A 5 34.06 0.01 -70.16
N ILE A 6 33.89 -0.86 -71.17
CA ILE A 6 32.92 -1.96 -71.14
C ILE A 6 33.30 -3.00 -70.07
N GLY A 7 34.58 -3.35 -69.94
CA GLY A 7 35.04 -4.31 -68.93
C GLY A 7 34.85 -3.85 -67.48
N VAL A 8 34.92 -2.54 -67.22
CA VAL A 8 34.73 -1.98 -65.86
C VAL A 8 33.24 -1.90 -65.50
N ILE A 9 32.36 -1.65 -66.47
CA ILE A 9 30.90 -1.60 -66.24
C ILE A 9 30.33 -3.02 -66.00
N THR A 10 30.82 -4.04 -66.71
CA THR A 10 30.37 -5.43 -66.52
C THR A 10 30.82 -6.03 -65.18
N LEU A 11 31.98 -5.62 -64.65
CA LEU A 11 32.46 -6.06 -63.33
C LEU A 11 31.71 -5.38 -62.17
N PHE A 12 31.18 -4.17 -62.37
CA PHE A 12 30.43 -3.45 -61.35
C PHE A 12 28.97 -3.93 -61.21
N LEU A 13 28.41 -4.56 -62.24
CA LEU A 13 27.03 -5.09 -62.24
C LEU A 13 26.86 -6.42 -61.50
N PHE A 14 27.95 -7.10 -61.13
CA PHE A 14 27.88 -8.35 -60.33
C PHE A 14 27.82 -8.12 -58.82
N PHE A 15 28.02 -6.89 -58.33
CA PHE A 15 27.96 -6.57 -56.90
C PHE A 15 26.57 -6.15 -56.39
N PHE A 16 25.56 -6.07 -57.27
CA PHE A 16 24.17 -5.78 -56.90
C PHE A 16 23.26 -7.00 -57.02
N THR A 17 23.74 -8.19 -56.65
CA THR A 17 22.84 -9.29 -56.28
C THR A 17 22.30 -8.99 -54.89
N GLY A 18 21.23 -8.19 -54.84
CA GLY A 18 20.44 -8.03 -53.63
C GLY A 18 19.92 -9.40 -53.21
N CYS A 19 20.46 -9.96 -52.12
CA CYS A 19 19.82 -11.06 -51.42
C CYS A 19 18.46 -10.56 -50.91
N SER A 20 17.37 -10.93 -51.56
CA SER A 20 16.04 -10.94 -50.95
C SER A 20 15.98 -12.08 -49.95
N TYR A 21 16.68 -11.92 -48.84
CA TYR A 21 16.52 -12.75 -47.66
C TYR A 21 15.72 -11.94 -46.64
N SER A 22 14.40 -12.01 -46.80
CA SER A 22 13.44 -11.58 -45.80
C SER A 22 13.70 -12.39 -44.53
N ARG A 23 14.57 -11.90 -43.65
CA ARG A 23 14.62 -12.40 -42.28
C ARG A 23 13.33 -11.93 -41.63
N ASP A 24 12.44 -12.87 -41.35
CA ASP A 24 11.39 -12.70 -40.36
C ASP A 24 12.02 -12.22 -39.05
N PHE A 25 12.07 -10.91 -38.86
CA PHE A 25 12.50 -10.27 -37.62
C PHE A 25 11.55 -10.60 -36.45
N GLU A 26 10.39 -11.20 -36.72
CA GLU A 26 9.43 -11.62 -35.71
C GLU A 26 9.95 -12.76 -34.80
N MET A 27 10.92 -13.57 -35.25
CA MET A 27 11.36 -14.73 -34.46
C MET A 27 12.35 -14.41 -33.32
N TYR A 28 12.88 -13.17 -33.27
CA TYR A 28 13.82 -12.73 -32.23
C TYR A 28 13.17 -11.90 -31.12
N ILE A 29 11.92 -11.47 -31.29
CA ILE A 29 11.14 -10.82 -30.24
C ILE A 29 10.43 -11.92 -29.43
N LYS A 30 11.19 -12.69 -28.66
CA LYS A 30 10.58 -13.58 -27.66
C LYS A 30 10.15 -12.72 -26.48
N PRO A 31 8.88 -12.81 -26.02
CA PRO A 31 8.47 -12.11 -24.82
C PRO A 31 9.39 -12.51 -23.67
N PRO A 32 9.79 -11.56 -22.80
CA PRO A 32 10.70 -11.85 -21.71
C PRO A 32 10.10 -12.98 -20.86
N ARG A 33 10.89 -14.04 -20.66
CA ARG A 33 10.47 -15.15 -19.78
C ARG A 33 10.28 -14.57 -18.37
N LEU A 34 9.10 -14.78 -17.78
CA LEU A 34 8.87 -14.48 -16.38
C LEU A 34 9.90 -15.25 -15.54
N THR A 35 10.55 -14.57 -14.60
CA THR A 35 11.46 -15.23 -13.65
C THR A 35 10.74 -16.35 -12.91
N ASP A 36 11.46 -17.37 -12.44
CA ASP A 36 10.87 -18.52 -11.75
C ASP A 36 9.98 -18.09 -10.57
N SER A 37 10.39 -17.09 -9.79
CA SER A 37 9.58 -16.51 -8.71
C SER A 37 8.25 -15.93 -9.20
N LYS A 38 8.27 -15.17 -10.31
CA LYS A 38 7.04 -14.59 -10.89
C LYS A 38 6.08 -15.66 -11.39
N GLN A 39 6.61 -16.76 -11.95
CA GLN A 39 5.79 -17.89 -12.36
C GLN A 39 5.15 -18.61 -11.17
N GLN A 40 5.91 -18.82 -10.09
CA GLN A 40 5.40 -19.42 -8.85
C GLN A 40 4.30 -18.56 -8.22
N ILE A 41 4.52 -17.25 -8.07
CA ILE A 41 3.51 -16.32 -7.53
C ILE A 41 2.26 -16.32 -8.41
N LYS A 42 2.40 -16.23 -9.73
CA LYS A 42 1.25 -16.29 -10.65
C LYS A 42 0.46 -17.58 -10.49
N LYS A 43 1.14 -18.71 -10.31
CA LYS A 43 0.51 -20.00 -10.04
C LYS A 43 -0.23 -19.98 -8.70
N LEU A 44 0.40 -19.50 -7.63
CA LEU A 44 -0.24 -19.39 -6.31
C LEU A 44 -1.49 -18.50 -6.33
N ILE A 45 -1.45 -17.39 -7.05
CA ILE A 45 -2.61 -16.53 -7.28
C ILE A 45 -3.73 -17.32 -7.94
N LYS A 46 -3.45 -18.03 -9.03
CA LYS A 46 -4.46 -18.85 -9.75
C LYS A 46 -5.01 -20.00 -8.89
N ASP A 47 -4.16 -20.62 -8.07
CA ASP A 47 -4.53 -21.80 -7.28
C ASP A 47 -5.32 -21.42 -6.00
N ASN A 48 -5.16 -20.19 -5.49
CA ASN A 48 -5.79 -19.73 -4.24
C ASN A 48 -6.91 -18.72 -4.42
N LEU A 49 -6.95 -18.01 -5.55
CA LEU A 49 -8.02 -17.08 -5.88
C LEU A 49 -8.95 -17.75 -6.91
N SER A 50 -10.26 -17.68 -6.70
CA SER A 50 -11.26 -18.14 -7.69
C SER A 50 -11.13 -17.34 -9.00
N LEU A 51 -11.70 -17.88 -10.08
CA LEU A 51 -11.76 -17.17 -11.38
C LEU A 51 -12.46 -15.81 -11.27
N ASP A 52 -13.33 -15.68 -10.29
CA ASP A 52 -14.14 -14.51 -9.97
C ASP A 52 -13.35 -13.44 -9.20
N ASN A 53 -12.10 -13.70 -8.80
CA ASN A 53 -11.29 -12.73 -8.09
C ASN A 53 -10.50 -11.88 -9.08
N ILE A 54 -10.62 -10.55 -8.93
CA ILE A 54 -9.93 -9.57 -9.77
C ILE A 54 -8.83 -8.92 -8.95
N LEU A 55 -7.61 -8.87 -9.49
CA LEU A 55 -6.52 -8.10 -8.88
C LEU A 55 -6.81 -6.61 -8.95
N ILE A 56 -6.74 -5.92 -7.82
CA ILE A 56 -7.05 -4.48 -7.72
C ILE A 56 -5.83 -3.69 -7.25
N ASN A 57 -5.74 -2.45 -7.71
CA ASN A 57 -4.67 -1.52 -7.35
C ASN A 57 -5.18 -0.55 -6.27
N PRO A 58 -4.42 -0.33 -5.18
CA PRO A 58 -4.69 0.79 -4.29
C PRO A 58 -4.64 2.13 -5.03
N VAL A 59 -5.57 3.03 -4.72
CA VAL A 59 -5.78 4.27 -5.50
C VAL A 59 -4.68 5.32 -5.27
N SER A 60 -4.05 5.33 -4.09
CA SER A 60 -3.14 6.39 -3.67
C SER A 60 -2.00 5.87 -2.77
N GLY A 61 -1.03 6.74 -2.49
CA GLY A 61 0.18 6.41 -1.73
C GLY A 61 1.26 5.78 -2.61
N GLU A 62 2.29 5.19 -2.00
CA GLU A 62 3.42 4.61 -2.73
C GLU A 62 3.10 3.19 -3.22
N ASN A 63 2.27 2.46 -2.48
CA ASN A 63 1.96 1.05 -2.70
C ASN A 63 0.76 0.82 -3.64
N GLN A 64 0.82 1.32 -4.88
CA GLN A 64 -0.33 1.29 -5.83
C GLN A 64 -0.41 0.07 -6.76
N ARG A 65 0.51 -0.88 -6.68
CA ARG A 65 0.48 -2.12 -7.48
C ARG A 65 -0.37 -3.18 -6.79
N SER A 66 -1.08 -3.98 -7.58
CA SER A 66 -1.86 -5.13 -7.10
C SER A 66 -1.01 -6.25 -6.50
N ILE A 67 0.29 -6.28 -6.80
CA ILE A 67 1.26 -7.16 -6.16
C ILE A 67 2.41 -6.29 -5.66
N GLN A 68 2.61 -6.27 -4.35
CA GLN A 68 3.72 -5.59 -3.70
C GLN A 68 4.76 -6.59 -3.25
N TYR A 69 6.02 -6.25 -3.49
CA TYR A 69 7.16 -7.00 -2.98
C TYR A 69 7.79 -6.16 -1.88
N ILE A 70 7.75 -6.67 -0.66
CA ILE A 70 8.22 -5.95 0.52
C ILE A 70 8.63 -6.93 1.60
N ASP A 71 9.80 -6.70 2.20
CA ASP A 71 10.25 -7.36 3.42
C ASP A 71 9.31 -7.00 4.59
N LEU A 72 8.45 -7.92 5.02
CA LEU A 72 7.49 -7.74 6.12
C LEU A 72 8.03 -8.25 7.46
N ASN A 73 9.01 -9.13 7.47
CA ASN A 73 9.50 -9.80 8.68
C ASN A 73 10.95 -9.41 9.07
N GLY A 74 11.57 -8.49 8.33
CA GLY A 74 12.92 -7.99 8.57
C GLY A 74 14.04 -8.95 8.16
N ASP A 75 13.73 -10.03 7.43
CA ASP A 75 14.71 -11.05 7.05
C ASP A 75 15.51 -10.72 5.78
N LYS A 76 15.23 -9.55 5.16
CA LYS A 76 15.81 -9.03 3.92
C LYS A 76 15.39 -9.76 2.64
N ASN A 77 14.44 -10.69 2.73
CA ASN A 77 13.74 -11.23 1.57
C ASN A 77 12.35 -10.62 1.51
N ASP A 78 11.95 -10.20 0.32
CA ASP A 78 10.61 -9.63 0.15
C ASP A 78 9.55 -10.73 0.22
N GLU A 79 8.50 -10.50 1.01
CA GLU A 79 7.19 -11.12 0.83
C GLU A 79 6.46 -10.53 -0.38
N ALA A 80 5.46 -11.26 -0.88
CA ALA A 80 4.54 -10.75 -1.88
C ALA A 80 3.15 -10.57 -1.29
N VAL A 81 2.63 -9.34 -1.32
CA VAL A 81 1.26 -9.00 -0.89
C VAL A 81 0.40 -8.76 -2.13
N VAL A 82 -0.62 -9.59 -2.31
CA VAL A 82 -1.52 -9.56 -3.47
C VAL A 82 -2.87 -9.01 -3.07
N PHE A 83 -3.28 -7.89 -3.68
CA PHE A 83 -4.56 -7.25 -3.45
C PHE A 83 -5.59 -7.69 -4.50
N TYR A 84 -6.75 -8.13 -4.03
CA TYR A 84 -7.84 -8.58 -4.90
C TYR A 84 -9.20 -8.14 -4.37
N LYS A 85 -10.18 -8.13 -5.28
CA LYS A 85 -11.61 -8.03 -5.00
C LYS A 85 -12.25 -9.34 -5.44
N LYS A 86 -13.17 -9.88 -4.62
CA LYS A 86 -14.04 -10.96 -5.06
C LYS A 86 -15.18 -10.38 -5.88
N ASP A 87 -15.36 -10.89 -7.09
CA ASP A 87 -16.43 -10.49 -8.00
C ASP A 87 -17.37 -11.68 -8.19
N MET A 88 -18.09 -12.05 -7.13
CA MET A 88 -19.07 -13.14 -7.25
C MET A 88 -20.32 -12.64 -7.96
N ASP A 89 -20.56 -13.16 -9.16
CA ASP A 89 -21.78 -12.93 -9.96
C ASP A 89 -23.04 -13.12 -9.08
N GLY A 90 -23.67 -12.00 -8.70
CA GLY A 90 -24.99 -11.98 -8.07
C GLY A 90 -25.06 -12.10 -6.54
N LEU A 91 -23.93 -12.14 -5.82
CA LEU A 91 -23.93 -12.09 -4.35
C LEU A 91 -23.30 -10.77 -3.85
N TYR A 92 -23.97 -10.11 -2.92
CA TYR A 92 -23.53 -8.89 -2.21
C TYR A 92 -22.26 -9.08 -1.33
N ASP A 93 -21.43 -10.08 -1.61
CA ASP A 93 -20.16 -10.30 -0.94
C ASP A 93 -19.11 -9.34 -1.52
N LEU A 94 -19.23 -8.07 -1.14
CA LEU A 94 -18.24 -7.05 -1.41
C LEU A 94 -17.04 -7.32 -0.50
N SER A 95 -16.24 -8.32 -0.86
CA SER A 95 -14.99 -8.60 -0.16
C SER A 95 -13.80 -8.19 -1.01
N ILE A 96 -12.94 -7.40 -0.40
CA ILE A 96 -11.55 -7.21 -0.85
C ILE A 96 -10.64 -8.01 0.07
N GLY A 97 -9.47 -8.38 -0.41
CA GLY A 97 -8.52 -9.13 0.38
C GLY A 97 -7.08 -8.86 0.02
N CYS A 98 -6.22 -9.22 0.97
CA CYS A 98 -4.77 -9.24 0.83
C CYS A 98 -4.32 -10.69 1.03
N MET A 99 -3.79 -11.33 -0.02
CA MET A 99 -3.13 -12.62 0.11
C MET A 99 -1.63 -12.40 0.29
N ILE A 100 -1.07 -12.92 1.38
CA ILE A 100 0.35 -12.80 1.70
C ILE A 100 1.04 -14.10 1.30
N LEU A 101 2.10 -13.96 0.51
CA LEU A 101 2.95 -15.06 0.08
C LEU A 101 4.35 -14.87 0.69
N LYS A 102 4.91 -15.95 1.22
CA LYS A 102 6.28 -16.00 1.75
C LYS A 102 7.15 -16.89 0.86
N GLN A 103 8.45 -16.67 0.91
CA GLN A 103 9.45 -17.52 0.27
C GLN A 103 10.21 -18.31 1.32
N ASN A 104 10.35 -19.62 1.11
CA ASN A 104 11.32 -20.44 1.84
C ASN A 104 12.34 -21.02 0.86
N ALA A 105 13.61 -20.65 1.04
CA ALA A 105 14.70 -20.89 0.10
C ALA A 105 14.38 -20.38 -1.32
N SER A 106 13.80 -21.20 -2.19
CA SER A 106 13.44 -20.83 -3.58
C SER A 106 12.00 -21.16 -3.94
N ARG A 107 11.18 -21.53 -2.94
CA ARG A 107 9.78 -21.90 -3.14
C ARG A 107 8.86 -20.90 -2.45
N TRP A 108 7.95 -20.35 -3.24
CA TRP A 108 6.88 -19.50 -2.74
C TRP A 108 5.72 -20.36 -2.26
N TYR A 109 5.05 -19.89 -1.20
CA TYR A 109 3.83 -20.50 -0.68
C TYR A 109 2.89 -19.42 -0.15
N LYS A 110 1.59 -19.72 -0.08
CA LYS A 110 0.63 -18.85 0.60
C LYS A 110 0.86 -18.94 2.10
N TYR A 111 1.16 -17.81 2.71
CA TYR A 111 1.31 -17.69 4.16
C TYR A 111 -0.06 -17.46 4.81
N ASP A 112 -0.75 -16.38 4.42
CA ASP A 112 -2.01 -15.99 5.04
C ASP A 112 -2.90 -15.19 4.07
N THR A 113 -4.13 -14.89 4.49
CA THR A 113 -5.09 -14.06 3.75
C THR A 113 -5.93 -13.20 4.69
N ILE A 114 -5.82 -11.88 4.55
CA ILE A 114 -6.69 -10.90 5.21
C ILE A 114 -7.90 -10.65 4.30
N ASN A 115 -9.12 -10.79 4.83
CA ASN A 115 -10.35 -10.45 4.10
C ASN A 115 -11.07 -9.30 4.81
N LEU A 116 -11.53 -8.33 4.03
CA LEU A 116 -12.27 -7.15 4.48
C LEU A 116 -13.58 -7.07 3.72
N TYR A 117 -14.63 -6.58 4.38
CA TYR A 117 -15.83 -6.13 3.69
C TYR A 117 -15.58 -4.73 3.12
N GLY A 118 -15.45 -4.64 1.80
CA GLY A 118 -15.09 -3.42 1.09
C GLY A 118 -15.11 -3.57 -0.42
N THR A 119 -14.94 -2.45 -1.13
CA THR A 119 -15.00 -2.40 -2.60
C THR A 119 -13.69 -2.07 -3.26
N SER A 120 -12.80 -1.36 -2.57
CA SER A 120 -11.51 -0.91 -3.10
C SER A 120 -10.56 -0.51 -1.99
N PHE A 121 -9.26 -0.67 -2.24
CA PHE A 121 -8.21 -0.11 -1.40
C PHE A 121 -7.92 1.34 -1.81
N ILE A 122 -7.90 2.25 -0.85
CA ILE A 122 -7.54 3.65 -1.02
C ILE A 122 -6.02 3.82 -0.95
N LYS A 123 -5.40 3.27 0.09
CA LYS A 123 -3.98 3.41 0.41
C LYS A 123 -3.55 2.19 1.22
N ILE A 124 -2.30 1.78 1.07
CA ILE A 124 -1.69 0.73 1.89
C ILE A 124 -0.39 1.26 2.47
N LEU A 125 -0.18 1.05 3.77
CA LEU A 125 1.09 1.33 4.43
C LEU A 125 1.63 0.06 5.07
N PHE A 126 2.95 -0.08 4.98
CA PHE A 126 3.71 -1.10 5.67
C PHE A 126 4.71 -0.37 6.56
N SER A 127 4.61 -0.55 7.87
CA SER A 127 5.43 0.18 8.82
C SER A 127 5.64 -0.65 10.07
N ASP A 128 6.84 -0.60 10.63
CA ASP A 128 7.15 -1.22 11.92
C ASP A 128 6.77 -0.23 13.04
N PHE A 129 5.71 -0.55 13.78
CA PHE A 129 5.14 0.34 14.80
C PHE A 129 5.90 0.24 16.12
N ASP A 130 6.33 -0.96 16.50
CA ASP A 130 6.95 -1.21 17.80
C ASP A 130 8.46 -1.43 17.75
N ASN A 131 9.05 -1.25 16.57
CA ASN A 131 10.45 -1.39 16.25
C ASN A 131 10.97 -2.81 16.53
N ASP A 132 10.13 -3.82 16.23
CA ASP A 132 10.45 -5.23 16.42
C ASP A 132 11.10 -5.89 15.18
N GLY A 133 11.20 -5.14 14.08
CA GLY A 133 11.75 -5.55 12.79
C GLY A 133 10.69 -6.08 11.81
N ASN A 134 9.51 -6.44 12.28
CA ASN A 134 8.37 -6.83 11.46
C ASN A 134 7.50 -5.59 11.17
N LYS A 135 6.92 -5.55 9.96
CA LYS A 135 6.05 -4.45 9.56
C LYS A 135 4.59 -4.82 9.78
N GLU A 136 3.85 -3.97 10.47
CA GLU A 136 2.40 -3.95 10.44
C GLU A 136 1.87 -3.51 9.07
N ILE A 137 0.67 -3.98 8.75
CA ILE A 137 -0.07 -3.61 7.54
C ILE A 137 -1.22 -2.69 7.93
N ILE A 138 -1.24 -1.47 7.37
CA ILE A 138 -2.38 -0.56 7.46
C ILE A 138 -3.12 -0.54 6.12
N LEU A 139 -4.39 -0.91 6.16
CA LEU A 139 -5.28 -0.97 5.01
C LEU A 139 -6.29 0.17 5.10
N PHE A 140 -6.28 1.07 4.13
CA PHE A 140 -7.31 2.09 3.97
C PHE A 140 -8.24 1.68 2.83
N TYR A 141 -9.55 1.66 3.04
CA TYR A 141 -10.49 1.10 2.07
C TYR A 141 -11.87 1.76 2.07
N ASN A 142 -12.59 1.57 0.97
CA ASN A 142 -13.99 1.99 0.82
C ASN A 142 -14.94 0.82 1.04
N ILE A 143 -16.14 1.12 1.51
CA ILE A 143 -17.27 0.19 1.60
C ILE A 143 -18.35 0.67 0.61
N GLU A 144 -19.11 -0.24 0.02
CA GLU A 144 -20.20 0.12 -0.91
C GLU A 144 -21.26 0.97 -0.22
N GLY A 145 -21.83 1.92 -0.97
CA GLY A 145 -22.92 2.78 -0.47
C GLY A 145 -22.51 3.78 0.61
N SER A 146 -21.22 3.86 0.96
CA SER A 146 -20.71 4.75 1.99
C SER A 146 -19.66 5.71 1.41
N THR A 147 -19.76 6.98 1.78
CA THR A 147 -18.70 7.97 1.56
C THR A 147 -17.66 7.96 2.68
N ILE A 148 -17.92 7.22 3.76
CA ILE A 148 -17.03 7.08 4.91
C ILE A 148 -15.89 6.13 4.53
N LYS A 149 -14.66 6.60 4.74
CA LYS A 149 -13.46 5.82 4.52
C LYS A 149 -13.10 5.01 5.76
N ASN A 150 -12.49 3.86 5.56
CA ASN A 150 -12.19 2.90 6.63
C ASN A 150 -10.69 2.64 6.72
N ILE A 151 -10.23 2.31 7.92
CA ILE A 151 -8.86 1.96 8.26
C ILE A 151 -8.87 0.65 9.04
N ALA A 152 -7.95 -0.26 8.73
CA ALA A 152 -7.68 -1.45 9.52
C ALA A 152 -6.18 -1.68 9.65
N VAL A 153 -5.73 -2.15 10.82
CA VAL A 153 -4.31 -2.41 11.13
C VAL A 153 -4.15 -3.88 11.49
N TYR A 154 -3.14 -4.52 10.92
CA TYR A 154 -2.85 -5.94 11.14
C TYR A 154 -1.37 -6.17 11.50
N LYS A 155 -1.11 -7.15 12.37
CA LYS A 155 0.24 -7.63 12.73
C LYS A 155 0.35 -9.14 12.60
N ASP A 156 1.51 -9.60 12.12
CA ASP A 156 1.85 -11.03 12.08
C ASP A 156 2.20 -11.53 13.49
N ASP A 157 1.57 -12.62 13.95
CA ASP A 157 1.94 -13.32 15.20
C ASP A 157 2.91 -14.49 15.00
N GLY A 158 3.39 -14.67 13.76
CA GLY A 158 4.24 -15.79 13.34
C GLY A 158 3.48 -17.01 12.83
N ALA A 159 2.14 -17.00 12.92
CA ALA A 159 1.27 -17.96 12.25
C ALA A 159 0.33 -17.29 11.23
N LYS A 160 -0.15 -16.08 11.53
CA LYS A 160 -1.09 -15.32 10.70
C LYS A 160 -1.10 -13.83 11.06
N TYR A 161 -1.72 -13.03 10.21
CA TYR A 161 -2.02 -11.64 10.51
C TYR A 161 -3.29 -11.53 11.37
N ASN A 162 -3.16 -10.87 12.53
CA ASN A 162 -4.27 -10.55 13.42
C ASN A 162 -4.66 -9.08 13.31
N GLU A 163 -5.95 -8.81 13.33
CA GLU A 163 -6.47 -7.44 13.38
C GLU A 163 -6.15 -6.81 14.74
N LEU A 164 -5.47 -5.67 14.72
CA LEU A 164 -5.17 -4.87 15.91
C LEU A 164 -6.20 -3.76 16.12
N MET A 165 -6.71 -3.18 15.02
CA MET A 165 -7.68 -2.10 15.04
C MET A 165 -8.44 -2.05 13.73
N THR A 166 -9.73 -1.69 13.78
CA THR A 166 -10.54 -1.30 12.63
C THR A 166 -11.42 -0.11 12.99
N GLY A 167 -11.72 0.74 12.01
CA GLY A 167 -12.55 1.91 12.21
C GLY A 167 -12.72 2.78 10.97
N THR A 168 -13.37 3.92 11.16
CA THR A 168 -13.52 4.94 10.12
C THR A 168 -12.44 6.01 10.25
N TYR A 169 -12.14 6.73 9.18
CA TYR A 169 -11.21 7.84 9.22
C TYR A 169 -11.54 8.94 8.21
N VAL A 170 -11.22 10.17 8.57
CA VAL A 170 -11.12 11.34 7.68
C VAL A 170 -9.68 11.81 7.53
N GLY A 171 -8.83 11.48 8.49
CA GLY A 171 -7.38 11.64 8.40
C GLY A 171 -6.66 10.83 9.47
N PHE A 172 -5.35 10.71 9.33
CA PHE A 172 -4.53 9.97 10.28
C PHE A 172 -3.13 10.55 10.30
N VAL A 173 -2.40 10.24 11.37
CA VAL A 173 -0.99 10.53 11.55
C VAL A 173 -0.32 9.28 12.10
N LEU A 174 0.79 8.87 11.49
CA LEU A 174 1.64 7.78 11.97
C LEU A 174 3.07 8.33 12.10
N ASP A 175 3.56 8.47 13.33
CA ASP A 175 4.88 9.02 13.64
C ASP A 175 5.28 8.68 15.09
N ASP A 176 6.55 8.86 15.43
CA ASP A 176 7.06 8.80 16.80
C ASP A 176 6.64 10.06 17.56
N ILE A 177 5.42 10.05 18.09
CA ILE A 177 4.81 11.20 18.77
C ILE A 177 5.43 11.36 20.17
N TYR A 178 5.71 10.24 20.84
CA TYR A 178 6.28 10.25 22.20
C TYR A 178 7.80 10.40 22.24
N GLY A 179 8.49 10.31 21.10
CA GLY A 179 9.95 10.40 21.03
C GLY A 179 10.66 9.18 21.60
N ASP A 180 10.00 8.01 21.63
CA ASP A 180 10.53 6.76 22.16
C ASP A 180 10.95 5.76 21.05
N SER A 181 11.05 6.25 19.81
CA SER A 181 11.39 5.47 18.59
C SER A 181 10.38 4.40 18.22
N LYS A 182 9.19 4.40 18.83
CA LYS A 182 8.02 3.64 18.38
C LYS A 182 7.03 4.59 17.75
N LEU A 183 6.20 4.07 16.85
CA LEU A 183 5.22 4.88 16.15
C LEU A 183 3.89 4.84 16.90
N GLU A 184 3.31 6.02 17.07
CA GLU A 184 1.92 6.20 17.47
C GLU A 184 1.04 6.45 16.24
N LEU A 185 -0.19 5.94 16.32
CA LEU A 185 -1.21 6.19 15.32
C LEU A 185 -2.28 7.11 15.91
N ALA A 186 -2.41 8.32 15.38
CA ALA A 186 -3.57 9.17 15.65
C ALA A 186 -4.58 9.04 14.50
N VAL A 187 -5.82 8.66 14.80
CA VAL A 187 -6.90 8.55 13.82
C VAL A 187 -7.96 9.59 14.10
N PHE A 188 -8.33 10.34 13.06
CA PHE A 188 -9.39 11.33 13.10
C PHE A 188 -10.61 10.77 12.40
N ASN A 189 -11.76 10.81 13.05
CA ASN A 189 -13.03 10.38 12.46
C ASN A 189 -14.16 11.32 12.85
N GLU A 190 -15.22 11.35 12.04
CA GLU A 190 -16.44 12.07 12.35
C GLU A 190 -17.13 11.39 13.55
N PHE A 191 -17.52 12.19 14.54
CA PHE A 191 -18.22 11.72 15.72
C PHE A 191 -19.74 11.76 15.54
N ASP A 192 -20.23 12.80 14.88
CA ASP A 192 -21.65 13.04 14.63
C ASP A 192 -21.81 13.72 13.27
N PHE A 193 -22.32 13.01 12.26
CA PHE A 193 -22.52 13.54 10.91
C PHE A 193 -23.48 14.74 10.84
N SER A 194 -24.26 15.00 11.90
CA SER A 194 -25.16 16.15 12.02
C SER A 194 -24.51 17.38 12.67
N SER A 195 -23.27 17.27 13.13
CA SER A 195 -22.51 18.30 13.83
C SER A 195 -21.06 18.34 13.32
N PRO A 196 -20.37 19.48 13.30
CA PRO A 196 -18.96 19.54 12.89
C PRO A 196 -18.03 18.98 13.98
N LEU A 197 -18.38 17.87 14.64
CA LEU A 197 -17.60 17.25 15.70
C LEU A 197 -16.70 16.17 15.14
N LEU A 198 -15.40 16.39 15.26
CA LEU A 198 -14.37 15.41 15.00
C LEU A 198 -13.87 14.82 16.30
N LYS A 199 -13.41 13.59 16.21
CA LYS A 199 -12.77 12.85 17.28
C LYS A 199 -11.38 12.45 16.83
N CYS A 200 -10.38 12.75 17.65
CA CYS A 200 -9.02 12.25 17.50
C CYS A 200 -8.81 11.16 18.55
N SER A 201 -8.50 9.94 18.10
CA SER A 201 -8.11 8.82 18.96
C SER A 201 -6.61 8.56 18.78
N LEU A 202 -5.87 8.52 19.88
CA LEU A 202 -4.45 8.21 19.89
C LEU A 202 -4.25 6.76 20.31
N TYR A 203 -3.51 6.02 19.49
CA TYR A 203 -3.19 4.62 19.72
C TYR A 203 -1.68 4.44 19.88
N LYS A 204 -1.29 3.61 20.86
CA LYS A 204 0.09 3.20 21.11
C LYS A 204 0.20 1.70 21.03
N PHE A 205 1.28 1.22 20.45
CA PHE A 205 1.58 -0.20 20.44
C PHE A 205 2.15 -0.67 21.79
N GLN A 206 1.49 -1.63 22.45
CA GLN A 206 1.91 -2.25 23.71
C GLN A 206 1.47 -3.70 23.75
N ASP A 207 2.32 -4.60 24.26
CA ASP A 207 1.98 -6.02 24.48
C ASP A 207 1.36 -6.73 23.25
N ASN A 208 1.92 -6.50 22.06
CA ASN A 208 1.42 -7.00 20.77
C ASN A 208 0.01 -6.54 20.39
N LYS A 209 -0.43 -5.41 20.95
CA LYS A 209 -1.73 -4.79 20.67
C LYS A 209 -1.57 -3.31 20.37
N LEU A 210 -2.56 -2.77 19.65
CA LEU A 210 -2.66 -1.35 19.40
C LEU A 210 -3.73 -0.75 20.34
N ASP A 211 -3.29 -0.31 21.51
CA ASP A 211 -4.19 0.19 22.56
C ASP A 211 -4.50 1.67 22.38
N LYS A 212 -5.78 2.03 22.49
CA LYS A 212 -6.20 3.43 22.51
C LYS A 212 -5.80 4.06 23.85
N THR A 213 -4.83 4.96 23.83
CA THR A 213 -4.30 5.60 25.04
C THR A 213 -5.07 6.85 25.43
N ASP A 214 -5.59 7.59 24.46
CA ASP A 214 -6.41 8.77 24.72
C ASP A 214 -7.33 9.11 23.56
N GLU A 215 -8.31 9.97 23.83
CA GLU A 215 -9.29 10.44 22.85
C GLU A 215 -9.77 11.85 23.19
N ILE A 216 -9.88 12.72 22.18
CA ILE A 216 -10.44 14.06 22.34
C ILE A 216 -11.41 14.39 21.21
N SER A 217 -12.48 15.10 21.55
CA SER A 217 -13.45 15.62 20.59
C SER A 217 -13.33 17.13 20.48
N PHE A 218 -13.41 17.64 19.26
CA PHE A 218 -13.32 19.07 18.96
C PHE A 218 -14.21 19.43 17.78
N LYS A 219 -14.56 20.71 17.67
CA LYS A 219 -15.34 21.21 16.53
C LYS A 219 -14.40 21.61 15.41
N GLU A 220 -14.68 21.12 14.21
CA GLU A 220 -13.97 21.49 12.98
C GLU A 220 -14.96 21.61 11.82
N THR A 221 -15.01 22.79 11.21
CA THR A 221 -16.05 23.16 10.23
C THR A 221 -15.57 23.06 8.78
N THR A 222 -14.30 22.69 8.56
CA THR A 222 -13.73 22.67 7.22
C THR A 222 -14.02 21.34 6.50
N TYR A 223 -14.52 21.42 5.27
CA TYR A 223 -14.84 20.26 4.44
C TYR A 223 -13.62 19.44 3.99
N ASN A 224 -12.48 20.10 3.79
CA ASN A 224 -11.24 19.41 3.45
C ASN A 224 -10.47 19.15 4.74
N PHE A 225 -10.37 17.88 5.13
CA PHE A 225 -9.59 17.47 6.29
C PHE A 225 -8.14 17.17 5.90
N ASN A 226 -7.21 17.90 6.50
CA ASN A 226 -5.79 17.64 6.43
C ASN A 226 -5.21 17.73 7.84
N VAL A 227 -4.32 16.81 8.17
CA VAL A 227 -3.58 16.82 9.42
C VAL A 227 -2.12 16.62 9.11
N ASN A 228 -1.27 17.44 9.74
CA ASN A 228 0.18 17.27 9.68
C ASN A 228 0.77 17.35 11.09
N ILE A 229 1.92 16.72 11.28
CA ILE A 229 2.75 16.98 12.44
C ILE A 229 3.55 18.25 12.19
N VAL A 230 3.55 19.15 13.17
CA VAL A 230 4.46 20.30 13.20
C VAL A 230 5.29 20.25 14.49
N PRO A 231 6.61 20.53 14.43
CA PRO A 231 7.41 20.68 15.62
C PRO A 231 6.95 21.93 16.39
N GLU A 232 6.89 21.84 17.72
CA GLU A 232 6.61 23.01 18.53
C GLU A 232 7.80 23.97 18.52
N HIS A 233 7.56 25.21 18.10
CA HIS A 233 8.59 26.26 17.92
C HIS A 233 9.54 26.49 19.11
N LYS A 234 9.16 26.11 20.34
CA LYS A 234 9.95 26.35 21.56
C LYS A 234 10.79 25.15 22.00
N SER A 235 10.44 23.96 21.56
CA SER A 235 11.05 22.71 21.99
C SER A 235 10.86 21.72 20.87
N ASN A 236 11.88 21.51 20.03
CA ASN A 236 11.89 20.50 18.96
C ASN A 236 11.58 19.06 19.44
N LYS A 237 11.35 18.85 20.75
CA LYS A 237 10.93 17.59 21.37
C LYS A 237 9.42 17.41 21.45
N LYS A 238 8.61 18.45 21.21
CA LYS A 238 7.15 18.38 21.28
C LYS A 238 6.56 18.48 19.88
N LYS A 239 5.66 17.54 19.57
CA LYS A 239 4.96 17.46 18.28
C LYS A 239 3.51 17.90 18.47
N LEU A 240 3.02 18.76 17.57
CA LEU A 240 1.63 19.18 17.51
C LEU A 240 0.98 18.57 16.27
N LEU A 241 -0.25 18.10 16.42
CA LEU A 241 -1.10 17.74 15.28
C LEU A 241 -1.83 19.00 14.82
N SER A 242 -1.41 19.52 13.67
CA SER A 242 -2.02 20.67 13.02
C SER A 242 -3.12 20.23 12.09
N VAL A 243 -4.37 20.53 12.45
CA VAL A 243 -5.55 20.28 11.63
C VAL A 243 -5.81 21.49 10.74
N ASN A 244 -6.03 21.25 9.44
CA ASN A 244 -6.37 22.22 8.39
C ASN A 244 -5.52 23.51 8.40
N GLY A 245 -4.20 23.35 8.53
CA GLY A 245 -3.27 24.48 8.56
C GLY A 245 -3.30 25.28 9.86
N GLY A 246 -3.80 24.69 10.95
CA GLY A 246 -3.78 25.26 12.30
C GLY A 246 -5.10 25.81 12.81
N SER A 247 -6.23 25.48 12.17
CA SER A 247 -7.57 25.79 12.72
C SER A 247 -7.77 25.18 14.09
N THR A 248 -7.28 23.95 14.27
CA THR A 248 -7.15 23.27 15.55
C THR A 248 -5.72 22.73 15.66
N MET A 249 -5.11 22.97 16.82
CA MET A 249 -3.81 22.41 17.18
C MET A 249 -4.03 21.45 18.34
N ILE A 250 -3.58 20.21 18.20
CA ILE A 250 -3.65 19.21 19.27
C ILE A 250 -2.23 18.92 19.73
N GLU A 251 -1.95 19.20 21.00
CA GLU A 251 -0.70 18.84 21.66
C GLU A 251 -0.83 17.46 22.29
N VAL A 252 0.24 16.68 22.22
CA VAL A 252 0.36 15.43 22.96
C VAL A 252 1.28 15.64 24.14
N VAL A 253 0.74 15.62 25.36
CA VAL A 253 1.48 15.84 26.61
C VAL A 253 1.23 14.68 27.56
N ASN A 254 2.29 13.99 27.99
CA ASN A 254 2.22 12.88 28.94
C ASN A 254 1.18 11.81 28.51
N ASN A 255 1.21 11.42 27.23
CA ASN A 255 0.27 10.46 26.63
C ASN A 255 -1.19 10.92 26.58
N LYS A 256 -1.44 12.22 26.72
CA LYS A 256 -2.78 12.82 26.59
C LYS A 256 -2.86 13.83 25.47
N LEU A 257 -3.98 13.83 24.77
CA LEU A 257 -4.37 14.80 23.77
C LEU A 257 -4.97 16.03 24.45
N LEU A 258 -4.42 17.20 24.14
CA LEU A 258 -4.91 18.49 24.63
C LEU A 258 -5.10 19.44 23.45
N ILE A 259 -6.19 20.23 23.45
CA ILE A 259 -6.34 21.30 22.47
C ILE A 259 -5.37 22.42 22.87
N TYR A 260 -4.36 22.67 22.04
CA TYR A 260 -3.35 23.69 22.29
C TYR A 260 -3.97 25.09 22.22
N GLY A 261 -3.66 25.93 23.20
CA GLY A 261 -4.15 27.32 23.27
C GLY A 261 -5.54 27.49 23.88
N LYS A 262 -6.08 26.47 24.55
CA LYS A 262 -7.28 26.56 25.39
C LYS A 262 -7.01 26.14 26.83
#